data_AF-A0A661K5P0-F1
#
_entry.id   AF-A0A661K5P0-F1
#
_cell.length_a   1.000
_cell.length_b   1.000
_cell.length_c   1.000
_cell.angle_alpha   90.00
_cell.angle_beta   90.00
_cell.angle_gamma   90.00
#
_symmetry.space_group_name_H-M   'P 1'
#
loop_
_entity.id
_entity.type
_entity.pdbx_description
1 polymer ?
#
loop_
_entity_poly.entity_id
_entity_poly.type
_entity_poly.pdbx_seq_one_letter_code
_entity_poly.pdbx_strand_id
1 'polypeptide(L)'
;MRENAMSNVIEISDLSSRGNRLAIKVKAWGKVKRYIATTKLYVEYDVPVEEADISVLSIPAIANFALIAWATGTDIYVKRIDQVFLDSLKDVKKAFMEFYPSIDWKGDIYACEISKTVTKGSDVRKAMLLFSGGIDSLCSFIRHQREQPSLVMVHGIDIPLRNKLAWKRKVAYLKDFSHIHELQFHCVRSNLKQVLDYLRIDHAFEEKVKGSWWVRVQHAFSILSLCAPLSVVTNKRILYMAADCWERCRFPVATGPKIERAIRWANVQVEIDGYEMSRQERVQFIANWIQRHAPDLRLHVCWESASSENCSICEKCCRTILGLELAGLDPNGYGFAVEDETFVHVRTNLESGKWLSSPSMLAYWQDLQDHCSGAEGVPHKGAKDFVQWLQKVDLSLFASKNSISKYHKLLKSIARYFPRSMRRFIRAFLKLKF
;
A
#
# COMPACT_ATOMS: atom_id res chain seq x y z
N MET A 1 -2.76 -3.03 -45.21
CA MET A 1 -3.87 -2.53 -44.38
C MET A 1 -3.27 -1.73 -43.23
N ARG A 2 -3.32 -0.40 -43.32
CA ARG A 2 -2.94 0.49 -42.21
C ARG A 2 -4.06 0.38 -41.18
N GLU A 3 -3.80 -0.24 -40.03
CA GLU A 3 -4.64 0.02 -38.85
C GLU A 3 -4.63 1.53 -38.65
N ASN A 4 -5.76 2.20 -38.88
CA ASN A 4 -5.94 3.57 -38.43
C ASN A 4 -5.54 3.61 -36.97
N ALA A 5 -4.46 4.34 -36.65
CA ALA A 5 -3.96 4.49 -35.30
C ALA A 5 -5.00 5.25 -34.50
N MET A 6 -5.98 4.53 -33.95
CA MET A 6 -6.88 5.10 -32.96
C MET A 6 -6.00 5.68 -31.86
N SER A 7 -6.20 6.97 -31.58
CA SER A 7 -5.51 7.65 -30.50
C SER A 7 -5.68 6.86 -29.20
N ASN A 8 -4.58 6.71 -28.46
CA ASN A 8 -4.63 6.08 -27.15
C ASN A 8 -5.30 7.05 -26.18
N VAL A 9 -6.54 6.75 -25.80
CA VAL A 9 -7.36 7.67 -25.01
C VAL A 9 -8.05 6.92 -23.87
N ILE A 10 -8.11 7.56 -22.71
CA ILE A 10 -9.02 7.23 -21.61
C ILE A 10 -9.98 8.40 -21.41
N GLU A 11 -11.28 8.15 -21.42
CA GLU A 11 -12.29 9.15 -21.12
C GLU A 11 -13.00 8.80 -19.81
N ILE A 12 -13.01 9.76 -18.89
CA ILE A 12 -13.74 9.74 -17.62
C ILE A 12 -14.98 10.63 -17.82
N SER A 13 -16.01 10.07 -18.47
CA SER A 13 -17.18 10.82 -18.96
C SER A 13 -18.39 10.79 -18.03
N ASP A 14 -18.72 9.63 -17.47
CA ASP A 14 -19.92 9.50 -16.64
C ASP A 14 -19.54 9.38 -15.16
N LEU A 15 -19.66 10.49 -14.44
CA LEU A 15 -19.52 10.56 -12.99
C LEU A 15 -20.88 10.86 -12.37
N SER A 16 -21.29 10.03 -11.42
CA SER A 16 -22.50 10.24 -10.62
C SER A 16 -22.18 10.02 -9.15
N SER A 17 -22.71 10.89 -8.29
CA SER A 17 -22.62 10.75 -6.85
C SER A 17 -24.04 10.78 -6.28
N ARG A 18 -24.35 9.86 -5.36
CA ARG A 18 -25.62 9.80 -4.64
C ARG A 18 -25.37 9.34 -3.22
N GLY A 19 -25.78 10.14 -2.26
CA GLY A 19 -25.45 10.02 -0.84
C GLY A 19 -23.95 9.86 -0.66
N ASN A 20 -23.57 8.69 -0.16
CA ASN A 20 -22.20 8.30 0.13
C ASN A 20 -21.50 7.51 -1.00
N ARG A 21 -22.14 7.34 -2.16
CA ARG A 21 -21.63 6.50 -3.24
C ARG A 21 -21.31 7.30 -4.48
N LEU A 22 -20.06 7.19 -4.90
CA LEU A 22 -19.52 7.68 -6.16
C LEU A 22 -19.42 6.52 -7.16
N ALA A 23 -19.98 6.70 -8.34
CA ALA A 23 -19.88 5.77 -9.46
C ALA A 23 -19.31 6.48 -10.69
N ILE A 24 -18.25 5.91 -11.26
CA ILE A 24 -17.50 6.47 -12.39
C ILE A 24 -17.40 5.42 -13.49
N LYS A 25 -17.83 5.80 -14.70
CA LYS A 25 -17.64 4.99 -15.90
C LYS A 25 -16.47 5.53 -16.70
N VAL A 26 -15.67 4.60 -17.21
CA VAL A 26 -14.45 4.89 -17.95
C VAL A 26 -14.54 4.23 -19.31
N LYS A 27 -14.19 4.96 -20.36
CA LYS A 27 -14.03 4.40 -21.70
C LYS A 27 -12.55 4.48 -22.07
N ALA A 28 -12.08 3.47 -22.80
CA ALA A 28 -10.67 3.39 -23.19
C ALA A 28 -10.56 2.89 -24.64
N TRP A 29 -9.71 3.55 -25.42
CA TRP A 29 -9.44 3.27 -26.84
C TRP A 29 -7.96 3.11 -27.10
N GLY A 30 -7.62 2.45 -28.21
CA GLY A 30 -6.24 2.16 -28.57
C GLY A 30 -5.62 1.06 -27.68
N LYS A 31 -4.29 1.10 -27.55
CA LYS A 31 -3.50 0.03 -26.91
C LYS A 31 -3.76 -0.08 -25.40
N VAL A 32 -4.10 1.02 -24.73
CA VAL A 32 -4.32 1.06 -23.27
C VAL A 32 -5.51 0.22 -22.81
N LYS A 33 -6.50 0.00 -23.69
CA LYS A 33 -7.71 -0.81 -23.42
C LYS A 33 -7.38 -2.19 -22.86
N ARG A 34 -6.26 -2.80 -23.29
CA ARG A 34 -5.82 -4.13 -22.83
C ARG A 34 -5.53 -4.19 -21.32
N TYR A 35 -5.22 -3.05 -20.71
CA TYR A 35 -4.90 -2.93 -19.28
C TYR A 35 -6.12 -2.59 -18.43
N ILE A 36 -7.30 -2.39 -19.03
CA ILE A 36 -8.54 -2.10 -18.31
C ILE A 36 -9.27 -3.42 -18.04
N ALA A 37 -9.41 -3.78 -16.77
CA ALA A 37 -10.11 -4.99 -16.34
C ALA A 37 -11.62 -4.77 -16.22
N THR A 38 -12.04 -3.58 -15.80
CA THR A 38 -13.45 -3.15 -15.80
C THR A 38 -13.55 -1.66 -16.10
N THR A 39 -14.64 -1.27 -16.76
CA THR A 39 -14.95 0.13 -17.10
C THR A 39 -15.73 0.85 -16.01
N LYS A 40 -15.99 0.19 -14.88
CA LYS A 40 -16.78 0.73 -13.76
C LYS A 40 -15.92 0.81 -12.51
N LEU A 41 -15.67 2.04 -12.06
CA LEU A 41 -15.10 2.35 -10.76
C LEU A 41 -16.23 2.79 -9.82
N TYR A 42 -16.16 2.39 -8.56
CA TYR A 42 -16.99 2.97 -7.51
C TYR A 42 -16.19 3.23 -6.25
N VAL A 43 -16.64 4.21 -5.49
CA VAL A 43 -16.17 4.49 -4.14
C VAL A 43 -17.39 4.68 -3.24
N GLU A 44 -17.42 3.99 -2.12
CA GLU A 44 -18.43 4.13 -1.07
C GLU A 44 -17.73 4.70 0.16
N TYR A 45 -18.24 5.83 0.63
CA TYR A 45 -17.80 6.51 1.83
C TYR A 45 -18.74 6.19 3.00
N ASP A 46 -18.34 6.52 4.21
CA ASP A 46 -19.20 6.44 5.39
C ASP A 46 -19.98 7.73 5.68
N VAL A 47 -19.68 8.79 4.93
CA VAL A 47 -20.39 10.07 4.93
C VAL A 47 -20.88 10.40 3.52
N PRO A 48 -21.92 11.24 3.36
CA PRO A 48 -22.32 11.74 2.05
C PRO A 48 -21.19 12.54 1.38
N VAL A 49 -21.02 12.32 0.08
CA VAL A 49 -20.04 13.02 -0.78
C VAL A 49 -20.68 13.65 -2.02
N GLU A 50 -21.99 13.55 -2.17
CA GLU A 50 -22.74 14.09 -3.32
C GLU A 50 -22.66 15.60 -3.47
N GLU A 51 -22.45 16.31 -2.37
CA GLU A 51 -22.28 17.78 -2.33
C GLU A 51 -20.83 18.24 -2.65
N ALA A 52 -19.88 17.31 -2.82
CA ALA A 52 -18.53 17.68 -3.24
C ALA A 52 -18.51 18.04 -4.73
N ASP A 53 -17.66 19.00 -5.11
CA ASP A 53 -17.54 19.39 -6.52
C ASP A 53 -17.08 18.19 -7.37
N ILE A 54 -17.66 18.05 -8.56
CA ILE A 54 -17.31 17.03 -9.56
C ILE A 54 -15.80 17.03 -9.85
N SER A 55 -15.16 18.20 -9.78
CA SER A 55 -13.72 18.38 -9.96
C SER A 55 -12.85 17.60 -8.95
N VAL A 56 -13.36 17.41 -7.73
CA VAL A 56 -12.73 16.62 -6.66
C VAL A 56 -13.19 15.18 -6.72
N LEU A 57 -14.48 14.94 -7.04
CA LEU A 57 -15.02 13.60 -7.22
C LEU A 57 -14.35 12.83 -8.36
N SER A 58 -13.76 13.50 -9.35
CA SER A 58 -13.05 12.85 -10.45
C SER A 58 -11.64 12.36 -10.09
N ILE A 59 -11.05 12.88 -9.01
CA ILE A 59 -9.66 12.60 -8.58
C ILE A 59 -9.36 11.10 -8.42
N PRO A 60 -10.21 10.28 -7.76
CA PRO A 60 -9.96 8.84 -7.64
C PRO A 60 -9.79 8.11 -8.97
N ALA A 61 -10.55 8.50 -10.00
CA ALA A 61 -10.41 7.92 -11.32
C ALA A 61 -9.12 8.41 -11.99
N ILE A 62 -8.91 9.73 -12.03
CA ILE A 62 -7.74 10.32 -12.70
C ILE A 62 -6.44 9.75 -12.13
N ALA A 63 -6.27 9.75 -10.81
CA ALA A 63 -5.07 9.22 -10.16
C ALA A 63 -4.85 7.73 -10.45
N ASN A 64 -5.91 6.92 -10.48
CA ASN A 64 -5.81 5.49 -10.73
C ASN A 64 -5.41 5.16 -12.18
N PHE A 65 -5.76 6.01 -13.16
CA PHE A 65 -5.40 5.81 -14.56
C PHE A 65 -4.16 6.59 -15.01
N ALA A 66 -3.81 7.69 -14.35
CA ALA A 66 -2.73 8.60 -14.77
C ALA A 66 -1.41 7.87 -15.03
N LEU A 67 -0.97 7.00 -14.11
CA LEU A 67 0.33 6.34 -14.24
C LEU A 67 0.39 5.38 -15.42
N ILE A 68 -0.65 4.57 -15.64
CA ILE A 68 -0.68 3.65 -16.80
C ILE A 68 -0.92 4.41 -18.10
N ALA A 69 -1.70 5.49 -18.05
CA ALA A 69 -1.92 6.36 -19.21
C ALA A 69 -0.59 6.98 -19.65
N TRP A 70 0.13 7.59 -18.70
CA TRP A 70 1.43 8.19 -18.95
C TRP A 70 2.46 7.16 -19.46
N ALA A 71 2.56 6.01 -18.81
CA ALA A 71 3.51 4.97 -19.22
C ALA A 71 3.22 4.36 -20.60
N THR A 72 2.05 4.63 -21.18
CA THR A 72 1.63 4.12 -22.49
C THR A 72 1.43 5.20 -23.55
N GLY A 73 1.72 6.47 -23.25
CA GLY A 73 1.48 7.57 -24.18
C GLY A 73 -0.01 7.77 -24.46
N THR A 74 -0.84 7.67 -23.42
CA THR A 74 -2.30 7.78 -23.50
C THR A 74 -2.76 9.08 -22.86
N ASP A 75 -3.63 9.80 -23.55
CA ASP A 75 -4.26 11.01 -23.02
C ASP A 75 -5.50 10.66 -22.18
N ILE A 76 -5.72 11.40 -21.10
CA ILE A 76 -6.92 11.30 -20.27
C ILE A 76 -7.80 12.52 -20.53
N TYR A 77 -9.06 12.29 -20.85
CA TYR A 77 -10.08 13.33 -20.95
C TYR A 77 -11.05 13.20 -19.79
N VAL A 78 -11.32 14.31 -19.10
CA VAL A 78 -12.27 14.37 -17.99
C VAL A 78 -13.18 15.59 -18.15
N LYS A 79 -14.42 15.49 -17.67
CA LYS A 79 -15.34 16.63 -17.73
C LYS A 79 -14.84 17.82 -16.91
N ARG A 80 -14.44 17.57 -15.66
CA ARG A 80 -14.02 18.60 -14.72
C ARG A 80 -12.91 18.09 -13.80
N ILE A 81 -11.93 18.94 -13.51
CA ILE A 81 -10.81 18.65 -12.61
C ILE A 81 -10.52 19.85 -11.71
N ASP A 82 -10.08 19.57 -10.48
CA ASP A 82 -9.59 20.61 -9.58
C ASP A 82 -8.28 21.21 -10.11
N GLN A 83 -8.16 22.54 -10.07
CA GLN A 83 -6.99 23.26 -10.57
C GLN A 83 -5.70 22.84 -9.85
N VAL A 84 -5.74 22.77 -8.52
CA VAL A 84 -4.56 22.43 -7.71
C VAL A 84 -4.14 20.99 -7.98
N PHE A 85 -5.10 20.08 -8.12
CA PHE A 85 -4.82 18.72 -8.54
C PHE A 85 -4.19 18.64 -9.93
N LEU A 86 -4.77 19.33 -10.92
CA LEU A 86 -4.22 19.36 -12.29
C LEU A 86 -2.77 19.87 -12.31
N ASP A 87 -2.47 20.94 -11.57
CA ASP A 87 -1.11 21.47 -11.47
C ASP A 87 -0.17 20.52 -10.76
N SER A 88 -0.62 19.87 -9.68
CA SER A 88 0.14 18.88 -8.93
C SER A 88 0.56 17.68 -9.79
N LEU A 89 -0.26 17.29 -10.78
CA LEU A 89 0.02 16.16 -11.66
C LEU A 89 1.29 16.36 -12.49
N LYS A 90 1.69 17.61 -12.76
CA LYS A 90 2.96 17.92 -13.45
C LYS A 90 4.15 17.50 -12.59
N ASP A 91 4.11 17.84 -11.29
CA ASP A 91 5.15 17.48 -10.32
C ASP A 91 5.17 15.97 -10.06
N VAL A 92 3.98 15.35 -9.93
CA VAL A 92 3.85 13.89 -9.77
C VAL A 92 4.44 13.16 -10.98
N LYS A 93 4.07 13.56 -12.22
CA LYS A 93 4.63 12.97 -13.45
C LYS A 93 6.15 13.12 -13.50
N LYS A 94 6.68 14.30 -13.17
CA LYS A 94 8.12 14.56 -13.09
C LYS A 94 8.81 13.64 -12.08
N ALA A 95 8.23 13.44 -10.90
CA ALA A 95 8.77 12.51 -9.91
C ALA A 95 8.88 11.09 -10.49
N PHE A 96 7.81 10.57 -11.11
CA PHE A 96 7.84 9.23 -11.73
C PHE A 96 8.82 9.11 -12.90
N MET A 97 9.03 10.17 -13.69
CA MET A 97 10.07 10.20 -14.72
C MET A 97 11.48 10.00 -14.15
N GLU A 98 11.76 10.60 -13.00
CA GLU A 98 13.05 10.43 -12.33
C GLU A 98 13.21 9.05 -11.68
N PHE A 99 12.15 8.52 -11.08
CA PHE A 99 12.16 7.17 -10.48
C PHE A 99 12.25 6.05 -11.52
N TYR A 100 11.64 6.23 -12.69
CA TYR A 100 11.59 5.24 -13.77
C TYR A 100 11.98 5.85 -15.12
N PRO A 101 13.27 6.20 -15.32
CA PRO A 101 13.74 6.86 -16.53
C PRO A 101 13.65 5.98 -17.78
N SER A 102 13.48 4.66 -17.63
CA SER A 102 13.30 3.72 -18.73
C SER A 102 11.86 3.67 -19.27
N ILE A 103 10.90 4.27 -18.57
CA ILE A 103 9.51 4.41 -19.01
C ILE A 103 9.34 5.76 -19.69
N ASP A 104 8.77 5.74 -20.88
CA ASP A 104 8.39 6.94 -21.61
C ASP A 104 7.06 7.46 -21.05
N TRP A 105 7.12 8.27 -19.98
CA TRP A 105 5.95 8.89 -19.33
C TRP A 105 5.32 9.98 -20.21
N LYS A 106 4.56 9.58 -21.24
CA LYS A 106 3.97 10.40 -22.30
C LYS A 106 2.45 10.51 -22.19
N GLY A 107 1.84 11.53 -22.78
CA GLY A 107 0.38 11.74 -22.73
C GLY A 107 -0.02 12.65 -21.58
N ASP A 108 -1.14 13.35 -21.75
CA ASP A 108 -1.53 14.48 -20.91
C ASP A 108 -2.98 14.34 -20.44
N ILE A 109 -3.38 15.25 -19.55
CA ILE A 109 -4.71 15.26 -18.94
C ILE A 109 -5.42 16.51 -19.41
N TYR A 110 -6.53 16.32 -20.10
CA TYR A 110 -7.37 17.36 -20.69
C TYR A 110 -8.71 17.40 -19.94
N ALA A 111 -9.11 18.60 -19.54
CA ALA A 111 -10.39 18.83 -18.87
C ALA A 111 -11.24 19.80 -19.68
N CYS A 112 -12.55 19.54 -19.78
CA CYS A 112 -13.48 20.51 -20.38
C CYS A 112 -13.62 21.76 -19.50
N GLU A 113 -13.55 21.58 -18.18
CA GLU A 113 -13.64 22.64 -17.18
C GLU A 113 -12.61 22.43 -16.07
N ILE A 114 -12.00 23.51 -15.61
CA ILE A 114 -11.08 23.49 -14.47
C ILE A 114 -11.69 24.35 -13.36
N SER A 115 -11.86 23.77 -12.18
CA SER A 115 -12.52 24.42 -11.05
C SER A 115 -11.53 24.70 -9.93
N LYS A 116 -11.67 25.86 -9.29
CA LYS A 116 -10.94 26.19 -8.06
C LYS A 116 -11.77 25.73 -6.87
N THR A 117 -11.38 24.64 -6.24
CA THR A 117 -12.08 24.14 -5.06
C THR A 117 -11.31 24.42 -3.77
N VAL A 118 -12.03 24.53 -2.67
CA VAL A 118 -11.48 24.72 -1.33
C VAL A 118 -12.33 23.95 -0.32
N THR A 119 -11.70 23.47 0.75
CA THR A 119 -12.43 22.99 1.93
C THR A 119 -13.15 24.17 2.61
N LYS A 120 -14.33 23.93 3.20
CA LYS A 120 -15.19 24.97 3.79
C LYS A 120 -14.74 25.43 5.19
N GLY A 121 -13.83 24.71 5.84
CA GLY A 121 -13.34 25.03 7.20
C GLY A 121 -12.16 26.02 7.19
N SER A 122 -12.00 26.82 8.25
CA SER A 122 -10.90 27.79 8.42
C SER A 122 -9.64 27.19 9.07
N ASP A 123 -9.79 26.09 9.81
CA ASP A 123 -8.69 25.45 10.55
C ASP A 123 -7.71 24.74 9.61
N VAL A 124 -6.48 25.25 9.59
CA VAL A 124 -5.39 24.73 8.75
C VAL A 124 -4.79 23.42 9.28
N ARG A 125 -5.04 23.05 10.53
CA ARG A 125 -4.36 21.93 11.21
C ARG A 125 -5.14 20.62 11.17
N LYS A 126 -6.33 20.60 10.58
CA LYS A 126 -7.16 19.40 10.55
C LYS A 126 -6.58 18.34 9.64
N ALA A 127 -6.08 17.27 10.25
CA ALA A 127 -5.42 16.19 9.56
C ALA A 127 -6.30 14.94 9.38
N MET A 128 -5.95 14.14 8.38
CA MET A 128 -6.36 12.76 8.20
C MET A 128 -5.12 11.88 8.18
N LEU A 129 -5.26 10.64 8.61
CA LEU A 129 -4.20 9.64 8.53
C LEU A 129 -4.75 8.36 7.90
N LEU A 130 -4.13 7.90 6.82
CA LEU A 130 -4.38 6.54 6.31
C LEU A 130 -3.91 5.54 7.38
N PHE A 131 -4.85 4.80 7.95
CA PHE A 131 -4.62 4.03 9.16
C PHE A 131 -5.16 2.60 9.04
N SER A 132 -4.24 1.63 9.13
CA SER A 132 -4.55 0.20 9.06
C SER A 132 -4.39 -0.53 10.41
N GLY A 133 -3.82 0.16 11.41
CA GLY A 133 -3.42 -0.43 12.70
C GLY A 133 -2.17 -1.31 12.63
N GLY A 134 -1.47 -1.35 11.49
CA GLY A 134 -0.14 -1.95 11.39
C GLY A 134 0.95 -1.02 11.95
N ILE A 135 2.16 -1.56 12.11
CA ILE A 135 3.35 -0.84 12.63
C ILE A 135 3.51 0.55 12.03
N ASP A 136 3.51 0.65 10.70
CA ASP A 136 3.84 1.91 10.03
C ASP A 136 2.78 2.99 10.32
N SER A 137 1.50 2.69 10.12
CA SER A 137 0.42 3.64 10.43
C SER A 137 0.27 3.93 11.93
N LEU A 138 0.59 2.97 12.81
CA LEU A 138 0.55 3.18 14.26
C LEU A 138 1.67 4.12 14.71
N CYS A 139 2.88 3.97 14.17
CA CYS A 139 3.97 4.90 14.40
C CYS A 139 3.57 6.33 14.00
N SER A 140 3.00 6.50 12.81
CA SER A 140 2.54 7.82 12.35
C SER A 140 1.40 8.39 13.21
N PHE A 141 0.47 7.55 13.65
CA PHE A 141 -0.55 8.00 14.59
C PHE A 141 0.08 8.54 15.88
N ILE A 142 1.01 7.82 16.49
CA ILE A 142 1.64 8.22 17.75
C ILE A 142 2.38 9.56 17.58
N ARG A 143 3.10 9.74 16.46
CA ARG A 143 3.83 10.99 16.15
C ARG A 143 2.89 12.19 15.96
N HIS A 144 1.74 11.97 15.33
CA HIS A 144 0.74 13.01 15.05
C HIS A 144 -0.43 13.01 16.03
N GLN A 145 -0.34 12.31 17.16
CA GLN A 145 -1.46 12.10 18.09
C GLN A 145 -2.05 13.42 18.59
N ARG A 146 -1.20 14.42 18.81
CA ARG A 146 -1.60 15.76 19.27
C ARG A 146 -2.44 16.53 18.26
N GLU A 147 -2.36 16.19 16.98
CA GLU A 147 -3.17 16.80 15.92
C GLU A 147 -4.58 16.19 15.84
N GLN A 148 -4.83 15.12 16.59
CA GLN A 148 -6.09 14.35 16.57
C GLN A 148 -6.57 14.05 15.14
N PRO A 149 -5.74 13.38 14.31
CA PRO A 149 -6.08 13.12 12.92
C PRO A 149 -7.31 12.21 12.83
N SER A 150 -8.17 12.46 11.83
CA SER A 150 -9.20 11.48 11.47
C SER A 150 -8.53 10.27 10.85
N LEU A 151 -8.79 9.09 11.40
CA LEU A 151 -8.23 7.84 10.90
C LEU A 151 -9.05 7.35 9.71
N VAL A 152 -8.40 6.89 8.63
CA VAL A 152 -9.07 6.42 7.42
C VAL A 152 -8.60 5.02 7.06
N MET A 153 -9.52 4.06 6.98
CA MET A 153 -9.25 2.71 6.50
C MET A 153 -9.92 2.44 5.16
N VAL A 154 -9.18 1.83 4.22
CA VAL A 154 -9.68 1.53 2.87
C VAL A 154 -9.95 0.03 2.68
N HIS A 155 -11.18 -0.33 2.31
CA HIS A 155 -11.58 -1.67 1.89
C HIS A 155 -11.40 -1.87 0.38
N GLY A 156 -10.87 -3.02 -0.01
CA GLY A 156 -10.66 -3.38 -1.42
C GLY A 156 -9.21 -3.25 -1.90
N ILE A 157 -8.30 -2.84 -1.01
CA ILE A 157 -6.87 -2.74 -1.26
C ILE A 157 -6.11 -3.92 -0.64
N ASP A 158 -5.92 -3.90 0.68
CA ASP A 158 -5.22 -4.95 1.44
C ASP A 158 -6.17 -6.10 1.78
N ILE A 159 -7.36 -5.76 2.29
CA ILE A 159 -8.44 -6.73 2.52
C ILE A 159 -9.30 -6.77 1.24
N PRO A 160 -9.38 -7.93 0.54
CA PRO A 160 -10.20 -8.05 -0.65
C PRO A 160 -11.68 -7.77 -0.34
N LEU A 161 -12.39 -7.16 -1.29
CA LEU A 161 -13.83 -6.83 -1.14
C LEU A 161 -14.72 -8.03 -0.78
N ARG A 162 -14.32 -9.24 -1.20
CA ARG A 162 -15.01 -10.50 -0.90
C ARG A 162 -14.80 -11.00 0.53
N ASN A 163 -13.72 -10.59 1.19
CA ASN A 163 -13.42 -11.02 2.56
C ASN A 163 -14.14 -10.11 3.57
N LYS A 164 -15.45 -10.34 3.70
CA LYS A 164 -16.33 -9.57 4.60
C LYS A 164 -15.98 -9.82 6.09
N LEU A 165 -15.51 -11.02 6.43
CA LEU A 165 -15.17 -11.37 7.81
C LEU A 165 -13.94 -10.60 8.30
N ALA A 166 -12.83 -10.65 7.55
CA ALA A 166 -11.63 -9.87 7.89
C ALA A 166 -11.94 -8.38 7.95
N TRP A 167 -12.73 -7.86 7.00
CA TRP A 167 -13.14 -6.46 7.00
C TRP A 167 -13.91 -6.09 8.28
N LYS A 168 -14.94 -6.87 8.64
CA LYS A 168 -15.74 -6.62 9.85
C LYS A 168 -14.86 -6.61 11.11
N ARG A 169 -13.95 -7.58 11.24
CA ARG A 169 -13.04 -7.68 12.39
C ARG A 169 -12.05 -6.52 12.45
N LYS A 170 -11.43 -6.17 11.32
CA LYS A 170 -10.51 -5.03 11.23
C LYS A 170 -11.22 -3.71 11.58
N VAL A 171 -12.43 -3.49 11.04
CA VAL A 171 -13.23 -2.29 11.36
C VAL A 171 -13.62 -2.25 12.84
N ALA A 172 -13.99 -3.37 13.45
CA ALA A 172 -14.28 -3.40 14.88
C ALA A 172 -13.06 -2.98 15.71
N TYR A 173 -11.91 -3.61 15.47
CA TYR A 173 -10.65 -3.25 16.13
C TYR A 173 -10.29 -1.76 15.97
N LEU A 174 -10.39 -1.22 14.75
CA LEU A 174 -10.06 0.18 14.50
C LEU A 174 -11.08 1.15 15.11
N LYS A 175 -12.36 0.78 15.17
CA LYS A 175 -13.39 1.56 15.86
C LYS A 175 -13.12 1.62 17.36
N ASP A 176 -12.76 0.49 17.97
CA ASP A 176 -12.43 0.44 19.39
C ASP A 176 -11.19 1.30 19.69
N PHE A 177 -10.15 1.18 18.85
CA PHE A 177 -8.95 2.02 18.93
C PHE A 177 -9.29 3.51 18.82
N SER A 178 -10.10 3.89 17.83
CA SER A 178 -10.53 5.28 17.65
C SER A 178 -11.39 5.78 18.80
N HIS A 179 -12.25 4.96 19.38
CA HIS A 179 -13.05 5.32 20.54
C HIS A 179 -12.19 5.58 21.77
N ILE A 180 -11.21 4.71 22.06
CA ILE A 180 -10.26 4.87 23.18
C ILE A 180 -9.47 6.18 23.07
N HIS A 181 -9.15 6.60 21.85
CA HIS A 181 -8.38 7.81 21.59
C HIS A 181 -9.22 9.03 21.22
N GLU A 182 -10.56 8.94 21.31
CA GLU A 182 -11.50 10.01 20.96
C GLU A 182 -11.32 10.58 19.54
N LEU A 183 -11.00 9.71 18.58
CA LEU A 183 -10.73 10.06 17.19
C LEU A 183 -11.93 9.81 16.29
N GLN A 184 -12.07 10.63 15.25
CA GLN A 184 -12.96 10.31 14.14
C GLN A 184 -12.36 9.17 13.31
N PHE A 185 -13.18 8.19 12.98
CA PHE A 185 -12.80 7.06 12.14
C PHE A 185 -13.66 6.99 10.89
N HIS A 186 -12.99 6.90 9.74
CA HIS A 186 -13.62 6.80 8.44
C HIS A 186 -13.32 5.49 7.72
N CYS A 187 -14.34 4.96 7.06
CA CYS A 187 -14.22 3.82 6.18
C CYS A 187 -14.49 4.22 4.72
N VAL A 188 -13.56 3.87 3.83
CA VAL A 188 -13.73 4.02 2.39
C VAL A 188 -13.70 2.65 1.74
N ARG A 189 -14.66 2.32 0.89
CA ARG A 189 -14.74 1.03 0.20
C ARG A 189 -14.72 1.25 -1.31
N SER A 190 -13.80 0.59 -2.02
CA SER A 190 -13.69 0.79 -3.46
C SER A 190 -13.21 -0.47 -4.20
N ASN A 191 -13.63 -0.60 -5.45
CA ASN A 191 -13.05 -1.56 -6.39
C ASN A 191 -11.86 -0.99 -7.18
N LEU A 192 -11.27 0.13 -6.76
CA LEU A 192 -10.19 0.84 -7.47
C LEU A 192 -9.08 -0.09 -7.99
N LYS A 193 -8.58 -1.00 -7.15
CA LYS A 193 -7.54 -1.99 -7.52
C LYS A 193 -8.02 -3.05 -8.54
N GLN A 194 -9.33 -3.24 -8.72
CA GLN A 194 -9.89 -4.19 -9.68
C GLN A 194 -10.11 -3.58 -11.06
N VAL A 195 -9.95 -2.26 -11.20
CA VAL A 195 -10.20 -1.53 -12.45
C VAL A 195 -9.12 -1.79 -13.49
N LEU A 196 -7.89 -2.05 -13.06
CA LEU A 196 -6.76 -2.37 -13.92
C LEU A 196 -6.39 -3.86 -13.90
N ASP A 197 -5.92 -4.36 -15.04
CA ASP A 197 -5.37 -5.71 -15.19
C ASP A 197 -3.88 -5.71 -14.86
N TYR A 198 -3.55 -5.78 -13.56
CA TYR A 198 -2.16 -5.79 -13.12
C TYR A 198 -1.34 -6.96 -13.65
N LEU A 199 -1.96 -8.10 -14.02
CA LEU A 199 -1.22 -9.21 -14.61
C LEU A 199 -0.68 -8.83 -16.00
N ARG A 200 -1.48 -8.12 -16.79
CA ARG A 200 -1.03 -7.61 -18.10
C ARG A 200 -0.07 -6.46 -17.96
N ILE A 201 -0.29 -5.57 -17.00
CA ILE A 201 0.61 -4.43 -16.74
C ILE A 201 1.97 -4.95 -16.27
N ASP A 202 2.01 -5.82 -15.26
CA ASP A 202 3.25 -6.40 -14.73
C ASP A 202 4.05 -7.10 -15.85
N HIS A 203 3.38 -7.81 -16.75
CA HIS A 203 4.04 -8.44 -17.89
C HIS A 203 4.58 -7.42 -18.91
N ALA A 204 3.83 -6.35 -19.20
CA ALA A 204 4.25 -5.34 -20.16
C ALA A 204 5.42 -4.46 -19.66
N PHE A 205 5.55 -4.30 -18.35
CA PHE A 205 6.56 -3.45 -17.72
C PHE A 205 7.60 -4.22 -16.89
N GLU A 206 7.68 -5.55 -17.01
CA GLU A 206 8.55 -6.41 -16.18
C GLU A 206 10.01 -5.95 -16.19
N GLU A 207 10.57 -5.69 -17.38
CA GLU A 207 11.96 -5.26 -17.56
C GLU A 207 12.24 -3.86 -16.99
N LYS A 208 11.23 -2.98 -17.01
CA LYS A 208 11.36 -1.57 -16.61
C LYS A 208 11.15 -1.36 -15.11
N VAL A 209 10.19 -2.08 -14.53
CA VAL A 209 9.76 -1.93 -13.12
C VAL A 209 10.44 -2.97 -12.21
N LYS A 210 10.79 -4.16 -12.73
CA LYS A 210 11.41 -5.26 -11.95
C LYS A 210 10.65 -5.60 -10.67
N GLY A 211 9.33 -5.75 -10.79
CA GLY A 211 8.42 -6.09 -9.71
C GLY A 211 6.97 -5.83 -10.08
N SER A 212 6.08 -5.91 -9.10
CA SER A 212 4.67 -5.59 -9.32
C SER A 212 4.48 -4.08 -9.50
N TRP A 213 3.78 -3.68 -10.56
CA TRP A 213 3.37 -2.33 -10.84
C TRP A 213 2.57 -1.72 -9.68
N TRP A 214 1.66 -2.48 -9.08
CA TRP A 214 0.90 -2.01 -7.92
C TRP A 214 1.83 -1.59 -6.77
N VAL A 215 2.74 -2.48 -6.39
CA VAL A 215 3.65 -2.26 -5.23
C VAL A 215 4.70 -1.20 -5.53
N ARG A 216 5.26 -1.17 -6.75
CA ARG A 216 6.39 -0.29 -7.08
C ARG A 216 5.98 1.06 -7.67
N VAL A 217 4.80 1.18 -8.27
CA VAL A 217 4.44 2.37 -9.04
C VAL A 217 3.15 3.02 -8.54
N GLN A 218 2.10 2.24 -8.26
CA GLN A 218 0.75 2.80 -8.26
C GLN A 218 0.04 2.95 -6.90
N HIS A 219 0.32 2.07 -5.93
CA HIS A 219 -0.55 1.92 -4.77
C HIS A 219 -0.75 3.22 -3.98
N ALA A 220 0.31 3.96 -3.68
CA ALA A 220 0.24 5.16 -2.84
C ALA A 220 -0.64 6.23 -3.46
N PHE A 221 -0.35 6.62 -4.70
CA PHE A 221 -1.12 7.64 -5.41
C PHE A 221 -2.60 7.26 -5.55
N SER A 222 -2.86 5.98 -5.85
CA SER A 222 -4.20 5.42 -5.93
C SER A 222 -4.96 5.47 -4.60
N ILE A 223 -4.33 5.08 -3.49
CA ILE A 223 -4.98 5.05 -2.17
C ILE A 223 -5.24 6.46 -1.66
N LEU A 224 -4.25 7.35 -1.77
CA LEU A 224 -4.37 8.77 -1.37
C LEU A 224 -5.52 9.47 -2.09
N SER A 225 -5.70 9.19 -3.39
CA SER A 225 -6.76 9.80 -4.19
C SER A 225 -8.17 9.49 -3.67
N LEU A 226 -8.38 8.34 -3.02
CA LEU A 226 -9.67 7.98 -2.44
C LEU A 226 -10.08 8.92 -1.31
N CYS A 227 -9.12 9.53 -0.63
CA CYS A 227 -9.36 10.49 0.44
C CYS A 227 -9.74 11.88 -0.09
N ALA A 228 -9.61 12.18 -1.39
CA ALA A 228 -9.83 13.53 -1.88
C ALA A 228 -11.28 14.02 -1.66
N PRO A 229 -12.34 13.29 -2.07
CA PRO A 229 -13.71 13.67 -1.72
C PRO A 229 -13.95 13.76 -0.21
N LEU A 230 -13.45 12.79 0.54
CA LEU A 230 -13.63 12.69 1.99
C LEU A 230 -13.01 13.90 2.70
N SER A 231 -11.79 14.29 2.33
CA SER A 231 -11.06 15.44 2.90
C SER A 231 -11.81 16.75 2.71
N VAL A 232 -12.47 16.95 1.57
CA VAL A 232 -13.23 18.17 1.28
C VAL A 232 -14.51 18.23 2.11
N VAL A 233 -15.28 17.14 2.18
CA VAL A 233 -16.54 17.13 2.94
C VAL A 233 -16.32 17.12 4.46
N THR A 234 -15.18 16.59 4.93
CA THR A 234 -14.80 16.57 6.36
C THR A 234 -13.89 17.74 6.76
N ASN A 235 -13.60 18.66 5.84
CA ASN A 235 -12.79 19.87 6.06
C ASN A 235 -11.39 19.57 6.63
N LYS A 236 -10.67 18.66 5.97
CA LYS A 236 -9.30 18.26 6.32
C LYS A 236 -8.34 18.83 5.30
N ARG A 237 -7.18 19.30 5.75
CA ARG A 237 -6.18 19.99 4.92
C ARG A 237 -4.84 19.28 4.85
N ILE A 238 -4.58 18.34 5.76
CA ILE A 238 -3.37 17.52 5.74
C ILE A 238 -3.80 16.06 5.66
N LEU A 239 -3.21 15.31 4.73
CA LEU A 239 -3.39 13.86 4.65
C LEU A 239 -2.04 13.18 4.85
N TYR A 240 -1.90 12.49 5.98
CA TYR A 240 -0.73 11.69 6.30
C TYR A 240 -0.84 10.27 5.72
N MET A 241 0.27 9.80 5.17
CA MET A 241 0.51 8.40 4.83
C MET A 241 1.84 7.95 5.43
N ALA A 242 1.82 6.84 6.17
CA ALA A 242 3.04 6.24 6.68
C ALA A 242 3.91 5.70 5.54
N ALA A 243 5.22 5.92 5.60
CA ALA A 243 6.16 5.44 4.61
C ALA A 243 6.27 3.91 4.62
N ASP A 244 6.19 3.28 3.44
CA ASP A 244 6.37 1.83 3.27
C ASP A 244 7.85 1.40 3.23
N CYS A 245 8.76 2.36 3.10
CA CYS A 245 10.21 2.21 3.18
C CYS A 245 10.82 3.35 4.01
N TRP A 246 12.14 3.33 4.14
CA TRP A 246 12.92 4.38 4.79
C TRP A 246 14.07 4.82 3.91
N GLU A 247 14.69 5.94 4.25
CA GLU A 247 15.71 6.61 3.44
C GLU A 247 16.85 5.70 2.96
N ARG A 248 17.23 4.70 3.78
CA ARG A 248 18.31 3.76 3.46
C ARG A 248 17.89 2.62 2.53
N CYS A 249 16.60 2.50 2.20
CA CYS A 249 16.12 1.56 1.20
C CYS A 249 16.64 1.94 -0.19
N ARG A 250 17.61 1.19 -0.73
CA ARG A 250 18.21 1.45 -2.04
C ARG A 250 17.44 0.85 -3.23
N PHE A 251 16.13 0.62 -3.11
CA PHE A 251 15.32 0.03 -4.18
C PHE A 251 14.09 0.89 -4.51
N PRO A 252 13.66 0.96 -5.79
CA PRO A 252 12.50 1.77 -6.17
C PRO A 252 11.21 1.26 -5.50
N VAL A 253 10.56 2.13 -4.74
CA VAL A 253 9.23 1.93 -4.13
C VAL A 253 8.26 2.99 -4.65
N ALA A 254 6.96 2.71 -4.57
CA ALA A 254 5.93 3.64 -5.05
C ALA A 254 5.69 4.82 -4.10
N THR A 255 6.40 4.86 -2.98
CA THR A 255 6.30 5.91 -1.97
C THR A 255 7.63 6.63 -1.83
N GLY A 256 7.58 7.91 -1.50
CA GLY A 256 8.74 8.69 -1.13
C GLY A 256 8.41 10.17 -1.10
N PRO A 257 9.06 10.98 -0.26
CA PRO A 257 8.68 12.39 -0.05
C PRO A 257 8.47 13.22 -1.32
N LYS A 258 9.19 12.89 -2.40
CA LYS A 258 9.05 13.56 -3.69
C LYS A 258 7.73 13.29 -4.42
N ILE A 259 7.17 12.07 -4.31
CA ILE A 259 5.89 11.72 -4.95
C ILE A 259 4.75 12.23 -4.08
N GLU A 260 4.70 11.83 -2.81
CA GLU A 260 3.59 12.14 -1.91
C GLU A 260 3.41 13.64 -1.73
N ARG A 261 4.47 14.40 -1.42
CA ARG A 261 4.36 15.86 -1.21
C ARG A 261 4.02 16.63 -2.49
N ALA A 262 4.20 16.03 -3.67
CA ALA A 262 3.76 16.64 -4.91
C ALA A 262 2.24 16.61 -5.02
N ILE A 263 1.57 15.58 -4.47
CA ILE A 263 0.12 15.37 -4.58
C ILE A 263 -0.62 16.40 -3.73
N ARG A 264 -1.46 17.20 -4.39
CA ARG A 264 -2.27 18.25 -3.76
C ARG A 264 -3.62 18.34 -4.46
N TRP A 265 -4.65 18.77 -3.77
CA TRP A 265 -5.95 19.10 -4.38
C TRP A 265 -6.67 20.10 -3.50
N ALA A 266 -7.50 20.96 -4.08
CA ALA A 266 -8.14 22.04 -3.33
C ALA A 266 -7.10 22.82 -2.48
N ASN A 267 -7.28 22.86 -1.17
CA ASN A 267 -6.29 23.33 -0.20
C ASN A 267 -5.78 22.21 0.73
N VAL A 268 -5.73 20.98 0.21
CA VAL A 268 -5.25 19.77 0.88
C VAL A 268 -3.87 19.40 0.37
N GLN A 269 -2.96 19.11 1.29
CA GLN A 269 -1.62 18.62 1.02
C GLN A 269 -1.44 17.21 1.58
N VAL A 270 -0.67 16.40 0.87
CA VAL A 270 -0.28 15.07 1.34
C VAL A 270 1.11 15.15 1.98
N GLU A 271 1.28 14.50 3.12
CA GLU A 271 2.56 14.33 3.78
C GLU A 271 2.86 12.85 4.00
N ILE A 272 4.12 12.49 3.78
CA ILE A 272 4.64 11.17 4.12
C ILE A 272 5.32 11.25 5.49
N ASP A 273 5.02 10.32 6.38
CA ASP A 273 5.59 10.29 7.73
C ASP A 273 6.44 9.03 7.97
N GLY A 274 7.48 9.20 8.80
CA GLY A 274 8.36 8.13 9.25
C GLY A 274 9.40 7.66 8.23
N TYR A 275 9.60 8.36 7.11
CA TYR A 275 10.56 7.99 6.06
C TYR A 275 12.03 7.96 6.55
N GLU A 276 12.34 8.72 7.59
CA GLU A 276 13.64 8.76 8.24
C GLU A 276 13.90 7.58 9.17
N MET A 277 12.84 6.85 9.58
CA MET A 277 12.94 5.75 10.55
C MET A 277 12.95 4.40 9.83
N SER A 278 13.91 3.55 10.18
CA SER A 278 13.88 2.14 9.84
C SER A 278 12.66 1.44 10.43
N ARG A 279 12.35 0.23 9.97
CA ARG A 279 11.21 -0.48 10.53
C ARG A 279 11.45 -0.84 12.00
N GLN A 280 12.65 -1.30 12.35
CA GLN A 280 12.96 -1.65 13.73
C GLN A 280 12.92 -0.41 14.64
N GLU A 281 13.39 0.74 14.18
CA GLU A 281 13.27 2.01 14.92
C GLU A 281 11.79 2.36 15.18
N ARG A 282 10.89 2.13 14.21
CA ARG A 282 9.43 2.31 14.40
C ARG A 282 8.88 1.34 15.45
N VAL A 283 9.30 0.08 15.44
CA VAL A 283 8.88 -0.90 16.44
C VAL A 283 9.34 -0.48 17.84
N GLN A 284 10.60 -0.06 17.99
CA GLN A 284 11.12 0.45 19.26
C GLN A 284 10.34 1.69 19.75
N PHE A 285 10.05 2.63 18.84
CA PHE A 285 9.27 3.82 19.15
C PHE A 285 7.85 3.48 19.64
N ILE A 286 7.18 2.55 18.96
CA ILE A 286 5.86 2.04 19.37
C ILE A 286 5.95 1.33 20.72
N ALA A 287 6.95 0.47 20.92
CA ALA A 287 7.14 -0.27 22.18
C ALA A 287 7.27 0.68 23.37
N ASN A 288 8.12 1.70 23.24
CA ASN A 288 8.33 2.74 24.24
C ASN A 288 7.05 3.53 24.56
N TRP A 289 6.16 3.72 23.57
CA TRP A 289 4.87 4.38 23.77
C TRP A 289 3.85 3.47 24.43
N ILE A 290 3.75 2.21 23.98
CA ILE A 290 2.84 1.18 24.50
C ILE A 290 3.07 0.96 25.99
N GLN A 291 4.32 0.77 26.42
CA GLN A 291 4.66 0.58 27.83
C GLN A 291 4.17 1.72 28.74
N ARG A 292 4.10 2.94 28.20
CA ARG A 292 3.74 4.14 28.97
C ARG A 292 2.27 4.49 28.91
N HIS A 293 1.60 4.22 27.78
CA HIS A 293 0.27 4.81 27.51
C HIS A 293 -0.81 3.76 27.17
N ALA A 294 -0.43 2.58 26.71
CA ALA A 294 -1.39 1.58 26.22
C ALA A 294 -0.84 0.16 26.36
N PRO A 295 -0.58 -0.34 27.58
CA PRO A 295 0.05 -1.64 27.80
C PRO A 295 -0.76 -2.81 27.24
N ASP A 296 -2.09 -2.65 27.10
CA ASP A 296 -2.99 -3.67 26.57
C ASP A 296 -3.23 -3.57 25.05
N LEU A 297 -2.54 -2.68 24.34
CA LEU A 297 -2.73 -2.48 22.90
C LEU A 297 -2.30 -3.72 22.11
N ARG A 298 -3.24 -4.41 21.46
CA ARG A 298 -2.91 -5.52 20.56
C ARG A 298 -2.53 -5.01 19.17
N LEU A 299 -1.38 -5.43 18.65
CA LEU A 299 -0.92 -5.06 17.30
C LEU A 299 -1.60 -5.91 16.23
N HIS A 300 -1.94 -5.32 15.08
CA HIS A 300 -2.51 -6.05 13.93
C HIS A 300 -1.68 -5.86 12.66
N VAL A 301 -0.77 -6.80 12.42
CA VAL A 301 0.28 -6.65 11.39
C VAL A 301 0.10 -7.60 10.20
N CYS A 302 -0.45 -8.79 10.44
CA CYS A 302 -0.58 -9.82 9.41
C CYS A 302 -1.51 -9.39 8.26
N TRP A 303 -1.10 -9.73 7.04
CA TRP A 303 -1.88 -9.52 5.82
C TRP A 303 -2.30 -10.84 5.15
N GLU A 304 -1.77 -11.98 5.61
CA GLU A 304 -2.04 -13.31 5.06
C GLU A 304 -3.25 -13.99 5.73
N SER A 305 -3.56 -13.60 6.96
CA SER A 305 -4.67 -14.19 7.70
C SER A 305 -6.02 -13.85 7.06
N ALA A 306 -6.82 -14.89 6.80
CA ALA A 306 -8.20 -14.74 6.35
C ALA A 306 -9.11 -14.10 7.41
N SER A 307 -8.69 -14.11 8.68
CA SER A 307 -9.46 -13.66 9.84
C SER A 307 -9.07 -12.25 10.33
N SER A 308 -8.04 -11.63 9.74
CA SER A 308 -7.42 -10.37 10.18
C SER A 308 -6.65 -10.43 11.52
N GLU A 309 -6.43 -11.62 12.08
CA GLU A 309 -5.56 -11.85 13.24
C GLU A 309 -4.11 -12.08 12.81
N ASN A 310 -3.16 -11.90 13.73
CA ASN A 310 -1.78 -12.26 13.45
C ASN A 310 -1.64 -13.78 13.37
N CYS A 311 -1.08 -14.28 12.26
CA CYS A 311 -0.86 -15.72 12.11
C CYS A 311 0.40 -16.22 12.83
N SER A 312 1.27 -15.31 13.28
CA SER A 312 2.54 -15.58 13.99
C SER A 312 3.59 -16.40 13.22
N ILE A 313 3.28 -16.91 12.01
CA ILE A 313 4.17 -17.80 11.24
C ILE A 313 4.66 -17.22 9.92
N CYS A 314 4.03 -16.17 9.38
CA CYS A 314 4.47 -15.55 8.13
C CYS A 314 5.65 -14.61 8.38
N GLU A 315 6.44 -14.33 7.34
CA GLU A 315 7.65 -13.49 7.44
C GLU A 315 7.38 -12.16 8.15
N LYS A 316 6.30 -11.46 7.78
CA LYS A 316 5.97 -10.16 8.35
C LYS A 316 5.61 -10.24 9.84
N CYS A 317 4.94 -11.31 10.25
CA CYS A 317 4.65 -11.55 11.66
C CYS A 317 5.94 -11.87 12.40
N CYS A 318 6.73 -12.84 11.92
CA CYS A 318 7.97 -13.26 12.57
C CYS A 318 9.01 -12.13 12.69
N ARG A 319 9.13 -11.28 11.68
CA ARG A 319 9.95 -10.08 11.73
C ARG A 319 9.47 -9.08 12.78
N THR A 320 8.15 -8.93 12.93
CA THR A 320 7.59 -8.05 13.97
C THR A 320 7.74 -8.66 15.37
N ILE A 321 7.56 -9.99 15.50
CA ILE A 321 7.83 -10.75 16.72
C ILE A 321 9.27 -10.48 17.19
N LEU A 322 10.25 -10.72 16.32
CA LEU A 322 11.65 -10.44 16.66
C LEU A 322 11.87 -8.96 17.00
N GLY A 323 11.25 -8.04 16.25
CA GLY A 323 11.38 -6.62 16.55
C GLY A 323 10.86 -6.22 17.93
N LEU A 324 9.78 -6.86 18.39
CA LEU A 324 9.25 -6.67 19.75
C LEU A 324 10.17 -7.30 20.80
N GLU A 325 10.72 -8.49 20.54
CA GLU A 325 11.72 -9.11 21.42
C GLU A 325 12.91 -8.17 21.65
N LEU A 326 13.46 -7.63 20.56
CA LEU A 326 14.59 -6.70 20.60
C LEU A 326 14.25 -5.40 21.32
N ALA A 327 12.96 -5.01 21.34
CA ALA A 327 12.46 -3.87 22.10
C ALA A 327 12.10 -4.20 23.55
N GLY A 328 12.38 -5.43 24.02
CA GLY A 328 12.09 -5.88 25.38
C GLY A 328 10.61 -6.16 25.67
N LEU A 329 9.79 -6.32 24.63
CA LEU A 329 8.36 -6.62 24.76
C LEU A 329 8.06 -8.07 24.41
N ASP A 330 7.39 -8.78 25.34
CA ASP A 330 6.86 -10.12 25.08
C ASP A 330 5.75 -10.05 24.01
N PRO A 331 5.97 -10.59 22.80
CA PRO A 331 5.00 -10.48 21.72
C PRO A 331 3.66 -11.18 22.01
N ASN A 332 3.61 -12.12 22.96
CA ASN A 332 2.36 -12.77 23.38
C ASN A 332 1.37 -11.77 23.98
N GLY A 333 1.85 -10.75 24.68
CA GLY A 333 1.03 -9.64 25.19
C GLY A 333 0.43 -8.76 24.09
N TYR A 334 1.04 -8.74 22.90
CA TYR A 334 0.72 -7.78 21.85
C TYR A 334 0.05 -8.40 20.63
N GLY A 335 -0.55 -9.58 20.81
CA GLY A 335 -1.39 -10.22 19.80
C GLY A 335 -0.65 -11.18 18.88
N PHE A 336 0.52 -11.67 19.27
CA PHE A 336 1.20 -12.80 18.63
C PHE A 336 1.08 -14.05 19.50
N ALA A 337 1.53 -15.17 18.95
CA ALA A 337 1.67 -16.45 19.65
C ALA A 337 3.11 -16.89 19.41
N VAL A 338 3.91 -16.86 20.47
CA VAL A 338 5.35 -17.14 20.44
C VAL A 338 5.64 -18.27 21.40
N GLU A 339 6.26 -19.30 20.87
CA GLU A 339 6.76 -20.51 21.54
C GLU A 339 8.25 -20.69 21.23
N ASP A 340 8.96 -21.56 21.94
CA ASP A 340 10.40 -21.78 21.77
C ASP A 340 10.78 -22.14 20.32
N GLU A 341 9.94 -22.92 19.63
CA GLU A 341 10.13 -23.36 18.24
C GLU A 341 9.96 -22.23 17.22
N THR A 342 9.38 -21.08 17.61
CA THR A 342 9.10 -19.96 16.71
C THR A 342 10.40 -19.48 16.04
N PHE A 343 11.47 -19.32 16.82
CA PHE A 343 12.74 -18.82 16.30
C PHE A 343 13.53 -19.87 15.51
N VAL A 344 13.28 -21.16 15.75
CA VAL A 344 13.78 -22.24 14.89
C VAL A 344 13.16 -22.12 13.50
N HIS A 345 11.83 -21.95 13.42
CA HIS A 345 11.13 -21.72 12.16
C HIS A 345 11.64 -20.46 11.44
N VAL A 346 11.83 -19.35 12.17
CA VAL A 346 12.40 -18.12 11.59
C VAL A 346 13.77 -18.39 10.97
N ARG A 347 14.67 -19.04 11.71
CA ARG A 347 16.01 -19.38 11.23
C ARG A 347 15.98 -20.26 10.00
N THR A 348 15.16 -21.32 10.00
CA THR A 348 15.03 -22.23 8.85
C THR A 348 14.58 -21.50 7.58
N ASN A 349 13.64 -20.56 7.68
CA ASN A 349 13.17 -19.80 6.51
C ASN A 349 14.22 -18.77 6.02
N LEU A 350 15.11 -18.29 6.88
CA LEU A 350 16.24 -17.44 6.51
C LEU A 350 17.37 -18.25 5.85
N GLU A 351 17.79 -19.36 6.47
CA GLU A 351 18.87 -20.22 5.96
C GLU A 351 18.52 -20.86 4.60
N SER A 352 17.24 -21.16 4.37
CA SER A 352 16.74 -21.62 3.07
C SER A 352 16.67 -20.51 2.01
N GLY A 353 16.85 -19.24 2.39
CA GLY A 353 16.74 -18.07 1.51
C GLY A 353 15.30 -17.69 1.17
N LYS A 354 14.29 -18.43 1.64
CA LYS A 354 12.87 -18.19 1.33
C LYS A 354 12.40 -16.79 1.71
N TRP A 355 12.84 -16.29 2.86
CA TRP A 355 12.53 -14.92 3.33
C TRP A 355 13.55 -13.87 2.89
N LEU A 356 14.51 -14.23 2.04
CA LEU A 356 15.56 -13.36 1.52
C LEU A 356 15.49 -13.28 -0.03
N SER A 357 14.29 -13.46 -0.58
CA SER A 357 14.06 -13.60 -2.02
C SER A 357 14.21 -12.31 -2.84
N SER A 358 14.39 -11.17 -2.20
CA SER A 358 14.58 -9.88 -2.85
C SER A 358 15.48 -8.96 -2.03
N PRO A 359 16.11 -7.94 -2.66
CA PRO A 359 16.90 -6.94 -1.93
C PRO A 359 16.11 -6.24 -0.81
N SER A 360 14.82 -6.01 -1.03
CA SER A 360 13.94 -5.40 -0.02
C SER A 360 13.75 -6.28 1.20
N MET A 361 13.52 -7.58 1.00
CA MET A 361 13.35 -8.53 2.10
C MET A 361 14.67 -8.71 2.86
N LEU A 362 15.80 -8.79 2.14
CA LEU A 362 17.12 -8.83 2.77
C LEU A 362 17.37 -7.59 3.64
N ALA A 363 17.09 -6.39 3.13
CA ALA A 363 17.27 -5.14 3.87
C ALA A 363 16.43 -5.11 5.17
N TYR A 364 15.22 -5.66 5.16
CA TYR A 364 14.38 -5.74 6.36
C TYR A 364 14.93 -6.67 7.45
N TRP A 365 15.63 -7.75 7.09
CA TRP A 365 16.26 -8.64 8.06
C TRP A 365 17.63 -8.12 8.52
N GLN A 366 18.35 -7.43 7.64
CA GLN A 366 19.56 -6.70 7.99
C GLN A 366 19.26 -5.57 8.98
N ASP A 367 18.15 -4.84 8.81
CA ASP A 367 17.69 -3.84 9.78
C ASP A 367 17.53 -4.45 11.18
N LEU A 368 16.91 -5.62 11.32
CA LEU A 368 16.83 -6.32 12.61
C LEU A 368 18.21 -6.75 13.13
N GLN A 369 19.06 -7.27 12.24
CA GLN A 369 20.42 -7.72 12.57
C GLN A 369 21.26 -6.57 13.15
N ASP A 370 21.18 -5.39 12.54
CA ASP A 370 21.90 -4.18 12.99
C ASP A 370 21.47 -3.74 14.41
N HIS A 371 20.22 -4.05 14.80
CA HIS A 371 19.68 -3.72 16.12
C HIS A 371 19.89 -4.81 17.17
N CYS A 372 20.39 -6.00 16.80
CA CYS A 372 20.63 -7.08 17.75
C CYS A 372 21.66 -6.72 18.83
N SER A 373 22.63 -5.86 18.54
CA SER A 373 23.69 -5.47 19.48
C SER A 373 23.22 -4.46 20.55
N GLY A 374 22.13 -3.74 20.28
CA GLY A 374 21.57 -2.73 21.18
C GLY A 374 20.52 -3.26 22.15
N ALA A 375 20.16 -4.55 22.08
CA ALA A 375 19.15 -5.13 22.96
C ALA A 375 19.72 -5.43 24.35
N GLU A 376 19.10 -4.88 25.41
CA GLU A 376 19.46 -5.12 26.82
C GLU A 376 19.07 -6.54 27.30
N GLY A 377 18.29 -7.25 26.49
CA GLY A 377 17.78 -8.60 26.73
C GLY A 377 16.63 -8.88 25.78
N VAL A 378 16.22 -10.15 25.68
CA VAL A 378 15.02 -10.56 24.93
C VAL A 378 14.12 -11.41 25.83
N PRO A 379 12.79 -11.23 25.79
CA PRO A 379 11.83 -11.96 26.62
C PRO A 379 11.95 -13.50 26.52
N HIS A 380 12.08 -14.05 25.31
CA HIS A 380 12.08 -15.51 25.12
C HIS A 380 13.47 -16.11 25.01
N LYS A 381 13.65 -17.31 25.59
CA LYS A 381 14.92 -18.06 25.49
C LYS A 381 15.27 -18.39 24.03
N GLY A 382 14.31 -18.88 23.25
CA GLY A 382 14.52 -19.15 21.82
C GLY A 382 14.94 -17.91 21.02
N ALA A 383 14.47 -16.71 21.42
CA ALA A 383 14.88 -15.45 20.81
C ALA A 383 16.35 -15.15 21.10
N LYS A 384 16.82 -15.43 22.32
CA LYS A 384 18.21 -15.16 22.73
C LYS A 384 19.21 -15.93 21.87
N ASP A 385 18.98 -17.22 21.69
CA ASP A 385 19.84 -18.08 20.87
C ASP A 385 19.81 -17.65 19.39
N PHE A 386 18.62 -17.25 18.91
CA PHE A 386 18.44 -16.75 17.56
C PHE A 386 19.17 -15.41 17.32
N VAL A 387 19.07 -14.46 18.25
CA VAL A 387 19.76 -13.16 18.17
C VAL A 387 21.28 -13.36 18.13
N GLN A 388 21.84 -14.24 18.96
CA GLN A 388 23.27 -14.56 18.94
C GLN A 388 23.74 -15.15 17.60
N TRP A 389 22.91 -15.99 16.98
CA TRP A 389 23.17 -16.49 15.63
C TRP A 389 23.08 -15.36 14.59
N LEU A 390 22.01 -14.56 14.65
CA LEU A 390 21.74 -13.50 13.69
C LEU A 390 22.86 -12.45 13.70
N GLN A 391 23.43 -12.10 14.85
CA GLN A 391 24.56 -11.17 14.96
C GLN A 391 25.81 -11.63 14.18
N LYS A 392 26.01 -12.93 13.98
CA LYS A 392 27.24 -13.50 13.42
C LYS A 392 27.11 -13.89 11.95
N VAL A 393 25.89 -14.16 11.50
CA VAL A 393 25.65 -14.73 10.18
C VAL A 393 25.65 -13.65 9.10
N ASP A 394 26.26 -13.92 7.95
CA ASP A 394 26.06 -13.09 6.77
C ASP A 394 24.80 -13.55 6.02
N LEU A 395 23.70 -12.81 6.18
CA LEU A 395 22.41 -13.11 5.53
C LEU A 395 22.51 -13.10 4.00
N SER A 396 23.48 -12.38 3.42
CA SER A 396 23.64 -12.30 1.96
C SER A 396 24.01 -13.66 1.35
N LEU A 397 24.66 -14.54 2.13
CA LEU A 397 25.02 -15.90 1.71
C LEU A 397 23.80 -16.79 1.42
N PHE A 398 22.64 -16.48 2.01
CA PHE A 398 21.41 -17.23 1.80
C PHE A 398 20.53 -16.62 0.69
N ALA A 399 20.65 -15.32 0.41
CA ALA A 399 19.84 -14.61 -0.58
C ALA A 399 20.07 -15.13 -2.03
N SER A 400 21.26 -15.69 -2.32
CA SER A 400 21.65 -16.17 -3.65
C SER A 400 21.05 -17.52 -4.05
N LYS A 401 20.47 -18.29 -3.11
CA LYS A 401 20.02 -19.68 -3.36
C LYS A 401 18.69 -19.81 -4.11
N ASN A 402 18.02 -18.72 -4.47
CA ASN A 402 16.69 -18.73 -5.10
C ASN A 402 16.73 -18.61 -6.65
N SER A 403 17.28 -19.62 -7.33
CA SER A 403 17.11 -19.77 -8.80
C SER A 403 15.71 -20.29 -9.21
N ILE A 404 14.91 -20.72 -8.22
CA ILE A 404 13.64 -21.46 -8.40
C ILE A 404 12.48 -20.55 -8.91
N SER A 405 12.60 -19.22 -8.78
CA SER A 405 11.57 -18.25 -9.18
C SER A 405 11.33 -18.15 -10.70
N LYS A 406 12.38 -18.30 -11.53
CA LYS A 406 12.27 -18.18 -12.99
C LYS A 406 11.42 -19.30 -13.60
N TYR A 407 11.64 -20.54 -13.18
CA TYR A 407 10.90 -21.71 -13.67
C TYR A 407 9.40 -21.65 -13.33
N HIS A 408 9.07 -21.16 -12.13
CA HIS A 408 7.69 -21.05 -11.67
C HIS A 408 6.89 -19.99 -12.43
N LYS A 409 7.52 -18.85 -12.75
CA LYS A 409 6.92 -17.80 -13.59
C LYS A 409 6.73 -18.28 -15.03
N LEU A 410 7.71 -18.99 -15.58
CA LEU A 410 7.66 -19.56 -16.92
C LEU A 410 6.54 -20.61 -17.05
N LEU A 411 6.43 -21.53 -16.10
CA LEU A 411 5.39 -22.58 -16.09
C LEU A 411 3.97 -22.00 -15.93
N LYS A 412 3.78 -20.96 -15.09
CA LYS A 412 2.50 -20.24 -15.00
C LYS A 412 2.17 -19.50 -16.30
N SER A 413 3.17 -19.00 -17.02
CA SER A 413 2.97 -18.34 -18.31
C SER A 413 2.56 -19.35 -19.39
N ILE A 414 3.25 -20.48 -19.48
CA ILE A 414 3.01 -21.55 -20.45
C ILE A 414 1.66 -22.24 -20.21
N ALA A 415 1.25 -22.46 -18.95
CA ALA A 415 -0.03 -23.09 -18.60
C ALA A 415 -1.28 -22.38 -19.17
N ARG A 416 -1.15 -21.12 -19.64
CA ARG A 416 -2.25 -20.35 -20.23
C ARG A 416 -2.54 -20.70 -21.69
N TYR A 417 -1.59 -21.29 -22.41
CA TYR A 417 -1.81 -21.79 -23.78
C TYR A 417 -2.50 -23.16 -23.79
N PHE A 418 -2.60 -23.83 -22.63
CA PHE A 418 -3.26 -25.12 -22.52
C PHE A 418 -4.77 -25.01 -22.28
N PRO A 419 -5.58 -25.95 -22.83
CA PRO A 419 -7.02 -26.06 -22.57
C PRO A 419 -7.36 -26.16 -21.08
N ARG A 420 -8.58 -25.73 -20.70
CA ARG A 420 -9.02 -25.66 -19.29
C ARG A 420 -8.91 -27.00 -18.53
N SER A 421 -9.07 -28.13 -19.22
CA SER A 421 -8.93 -29.49 -18.65
C SER A 421 -7.48 -29.78 -18.19
N MET A 422 -6.48 -29.36 -18.97
CA MET A 422 -5.05 -29.54 -18.64
C MET A 422 -4.54 -28.58 -17.56
N ARG A 423 -5.11 -27.37 -17.48
CA ARG A 423 -4.75 -26.38 -16.43
C ARG A 423 -4.98 -26.93 -15.02
N ARG A 424 -5.95 -27.83 -14.85
CA ARG A 424 -6.28 -28.45 -13.56
C ARG A 424 -5.20 -29.44 -13.14
N PHE A 425 -4.63 -30.20 -14.08
CA PHE A 425 -3.49 -31.10 -13.87
C PHE A 425 -2.19 -30.35 -13.56
N ILE A 426 -1.86 -29.29 -14.32
CA ILE A 426 -0.65 -28.49 -14.07
C ILE A 426 -0.70 -27.82 -12.69
N ARG A 427 -1.88 -27.33 -12.27
CA ARG A 427 -2.08 -26.76 -10.92
C ARG A 427 -2.00 -27.81 -9.80
N ALA A 428 -2.46 -29.03 -10.05
CA ALA A 428 -2.33 -30.14 -9.10
C ALA A 428 -0.86 -30.57 -8.96
N PHE A 429 -0.13 -30.65 -10.08
CA PHE A 429 1.29 -30.98 -10.10
C PHE A 429 2.17 -29.93 -9.39
N LEU A 430 1.84 -28.64 -9.54
CA LEU A 430 2.52 -27.55 -8.83
C LEU A 430 2.21 -27.50 -7.32
N LYS A 431 1.11 -28.14 -6.87
CA LYS A 431 0.76 -28.26 -5.44
C LYS A 431 1.36 -29.48 -4.75
N LEU A 432 1.83 -30.48 -5.50
CA LEU A 432 2.38 -31.73 -4.96
C LEU A 432 3.91 -31.69 -4.77
N LYS A 433 4.58 -30.62 -5.22
CA LYS A 433 6.04 -30.43 -5.10
C LYS A 433 6.47 -29.26 -4.20
N PHE A 434 5.52 -28.62 -3.51
CA PHE A 434 5.77 -27.47 -2.62
C PHE A 434 4.88 -27.52 -1.38
#